data_AF-A0A0N0JED7-F1
#
_entry.id   AF-A0A0N0JED7-F1
#
_cell.length_a   1.000
_cell.length_b   1.000
_cell.length_c   1.000
_cell.angle_alpha   90.00
_cell.angle_beta   90.00
_cell.angle_gamma   90.00
#
_symmetry.space_group_name_H-M   'P 1'
#
loop_
_entity.id
_entity.type
_entity.pdbx_description
1 polymer ?
#
loop_
_entity_poly.entity_id
_entity_poly.type
_entity_poly.pdbx_seq_one_letter_code
_entity_poly.pdbx_strand_id
1 'polypeptide(L)'
;MTPRLPLPDTLREKQRWITPEPLNLAPELIGQPLGTPWRRALAMAVDLSVVGLLTGVSGAWLWVGLALVLLQLRNRPRQAPASRRLWVGWVAAAFIAWLALEEAGNQWRAWQAPAAASVQPAAAPDGDEAEGDVAVLPASASASVSAAASPASSGEGMAAAASAAAATASAPSEAERMASLQARLAAAEQEAREARRALAERPAGVREHLSRFLDDLGAGLGWGIVYFSLLPAWWGGQTVGKKLLRLRVVELTGKPMTVLRSLKRYGGYAAGLATGGLGFLQVLWDPNRQGLHDKAAHTAVVDLRPGRQLAAVPTPTLAGPPVPAPEALPPA
;
A
#
# COMPACT_ATOMS: atom_id res chain seq x y z
N MET A 1 -14.85 41.13 17.59
CA MET A 1 -13.63 40.44 18.09
C MET A 1 -14.00 39.74 19.39
N THR A 2 -14.18 38.42 19.38
CA THR A 2 -14.45 37.66 20.60
C THR A 2 -13.15 37.56 21.42
N PRO A 3 -13.13 37.97 22.70
CA PRO A 3 -11.95 37.80 23.54
C PRO A 3 -11.70 36.30 23.68
N ARG A 4 -10.55 35.84 23.19
CA ARG A 4 -10.15 34.42 23.26
C ARG A 4 -9.86 34.11 24.73
N LEU A 5 -10.71 33.30 25.35
CA LEU A 5 -10.52 32.85 26.73
C LEU A 5 -9.14 32.19 26.87
N PRO A 6 -8.33 32.59 27.87
CA PRO A 6 -7.05 31.95 28.13
C PRO A 6 -7.26 30.48 28.51
N LEU A 7 -6.37 29.60 28.05
CA LEU A 7 -6.41 28.19 28.42
C LEU A 7 -6.22 28.04 29.94
N PRO A 8 -6.92 27.08 30.58
CA PRO A 8 -6.66 26.69 31.97
C PRO A 8 -5.18 26.41 32.22
N ASP A 9 -4.67 26.76 33.39
CA ASP A 9 -3.23 26.69 33.70
C ASP A 9 -2.67 25.26 33.64
N THR A 10 -3.49 24.26 33.99
CA THR A 10 -3.16 22.84 33.84
C THR A 10 -2.96 22.41 32.38
N LEU A 11 -3.64 23.06 31.43
CA LEU A 11 -3.47 22.82 30.00
C LEU A 11 -2.29 23.61 29.42
N ARG A 12 -1.92 24.75 30.02
CA ARG A 12 -0.69 25.50 29.71
C ARG A 12 0.55 24.71 30.13
N GLU A 13 0.54 24.13 31.33
CA GLU A 13 1.67 23.35 31.88
C GLU A 13 1.98 22.10 31.04
N LYS A 14 0.96 21.39 30.56
CA LYS A 14 1.15 20.22 29.67
C LYS A 14 1.57 20.61 28.24
N GLN A 15 1.46 21.87 27.86
CA GLN A 15 1.73 22.35 26.52
C GLN A 15 3.14 22.94 26.42
N ARG A 16 4.02 22.24 25.70
CA ARG A 16 5.35 22.77 25.37
C ARG A 16 5.26 23.73 24.20
N TRP A 17 6.13 24.71 24.18
CA TRP A 17 6.26 25.74 23.15
C TRP A 17 7.54 25.48 22.37
N ILE A 18 7.60 25.91 21.10
CA ILE A 18 8.85 25.83 20.34
C ILE A 18 9.89 26.74 21.02
N THR A 19 11.01 26.13 21.44
CA THR A 19 12.15 26.80 22.05
C THR A 19 13.20 27.16 20.99
N PRO A 20 13.92 28.29 21.17
CA PRO A 20 15.01 28.67 20.28
C PRO A 20 16.17 27.67 20.38
N GLU A 21 16.37 26.89 19.33
CA GLU A 21 17.57 26.11 19.04
C GLU A 21 18.63 27.03 18.37
N PRO A 22 19.94 26.84 18.62
CA PRO A 22 21.01 27.67 18.06
C PRO A 22 21.14 27.67 16.51
N LEU A 23 20.34 26.90 15.77
CA LEU A 23 20.41 26.77 14.32
C LEU A 23 19.11 27.24 13.63
N ASN A 24 19.18 28.38 12.92
CA ASN A 24 18.25 28.86 11.88
C ASN A 24 16.74 28.52 12.07
N LEU A 25 16.17 28.90 13.20
CA LEU A 25 14.73 28.90 13.43
C LEU A 25 14.09 30.18 12.89
N ALA A 26 13.00 30.02 12.14
CA ALA A 26 12.18 31.14 11.70
C ALA A 26 11.53 31.82 12.92
N PRO A 27 11.71 33.14 13.11
CA PRO A 27 11.21 33.87 14.27
C PRO A 27 9.70 33.68 14.49
N GLU A 28 8.92 33.56 13.41
CA GLU A 28 7.47 33.36 13.45
C GLU A 28 7.02 32.00 14.02
N LEU A 29 7.93 31.04 14.21
CA LEU A 29 7.63 29.74 14.79
C LEU A 29 7.84 29.70 16.30
N ILE A 30 8.60 30.65 16.85
CA ILE A 30 8.89 30.74 18.28
C ILE A 30 7.58 31.02 19.03
N GLY A 31 7.32 30.27 20.10
CA GLY A 31 6.09 30.42 20.88
C GLY A 31 4.84 29.81 20.24
N GLN A 32 4.97 29.05 19.14
CA GLN A 32 3.87 28.23 18.68
C GLN A 32 3.66 27.00 19.58
N PRO A 33 2.40 26.62 19.85
CA PRO A 33 2.10 25.47 20.69
C PRO A 33 2.51 24.17 19.99
N LEU A 34 3.25 23.31 20.69
CA LEU A 34 3.62 21.99 20.17
C LEU A 34 2.46 21.00 20.31
N GLY A 35 2.36 20.10 19.33
CA GLY A 35 1.50 18.93 19.42
C GLY A 35 1.90 18.03 20.59
N THR A 36 0.92 17.65 21.43
CA THR A 36 1.14 16.66 22.49
C THR A 36 1.47 15.28 21.91
N PRO A 37 2.33 14.47 22.56
CA PRO A 37 2.68 13.12 22.09
C PRO A 37 1.47 12.26 21.75
N TRP A 38 0.46 12.22 22.62
CA TRP A 38 -0.75 11.41 22.41
C TRP A 38 -1.55 11.83 21.17
N ARG A 39 -1.71 13.13 20.92
CA ARG A 39 -2.40 13.62 19.71
C ARG A 39 -1.63 13.29 18.44
N ARG A 40 -0.30 13.28 18.51
CA ARG A 40 0.52 12.85 17.37
C ARG A 40 0.39 11.35 17.12
N ALA A 41 0.36 10.55 18.19
CA ALA A 41 0.12 9.11 18.11
C ALA A 41 -1.28 8.82 17.53
N LEU A 42 -2.32 9.50 17.99
CA LEU A 42 -3.67 9.36 17.44
C LEU A 42 -3.75 9.79 15.96
N ALA A 43 -3.03 10.86 15.57
CA ALA A 43 -2.94 11.27 14.18
C ALA A 43 -2.24 10.22 13.32
N MET A 44 -1.18 9.59 13.84
CA MET A 44 -0.52 8.46 13.20
C MET A 44 -1.42 7.25 13.09
N ALA A 45 -2.19 6.91 14.12
CA ALA A 45 -3.14 5.80 14.07
C ALA A 45 -4.15 5.99 12.93
N VAL A 46 -4.75 7.19 12.83
CA VAL A 46 -5.67 7.51 11.72
C VAL A 46 -4.97 7.46 10.37
N ASP A 47 -3.76 8.03 10.26
CA ASP A 47 -2.98 7.98 9.02
C ASP A 47 -2.67 6.53 8.61
N LEU A 48 -2.30 5.67 9.55
CA LEU A 48 -2.00 4.25 9.31
C LEU A 48 -3.26 3.46 8.93
N SER A 49 -4.43 3.77 9.52
CA SER A 49 -5.70 3.18 9.09
C SER A 49 -6.02 3.54 7.65
N VAL A 50 -5.80 4.81 7.25
CA VAL A 50 -6.00 5.23 5.86
C VAL A 50 -5.03 4.51 4.92
N VAL A 51 -3.75 4.42 5.27
CA VAL A 51 -2.74 3.70 4.47
C VAL A 51 -3.05 2.19 4.40
N GLY A 52 -3.50 1.58 5.50
CA GLY A 52 -3.90 0.18 5.53
C GLY A 52 -5.07 -0.10 4.59
N LEU A 53 -6.10 0.76 4.60
CA LEU A 53 -7.21 0.67 3.63
C LEU A 53 -6.73 0.82 2.19
N LEU A 54 -5.76 1.71 1.93
CA LEU A 54 -5.18 1.89 0.59
C LEU A 54 -4.32 0.70 0.15
N THR A 55 -3.69 0.00 1.10
CA THR A 55 -2.79 -1.13 0.80
C THR A 55 -3.52 -2.32 0.19
N GLY A 56 -4.81 -2.51 0.52
CA GLY A 56 -5.65 -3.53 -0.11
C GLY A 56 -5.98 -3.24 -1.57
N VAL A 57 -5.87 -1.99 -2.04
CA VAL A 57 -6.18 -1.62 -3.43
C VAL A 57 -5.04 -2.09 -4.34
N SER A 58 -5.37 -2.99 -5.27
CA SER A 58 -4.42 -3.62 -6.19
C SER A 58 -3.54 -2.62 -6.97
N GLY A 59 -2.31 -3.05 -7.30
CA GLY A 59 -1.24 -2.19 -7.83
C GLY A 59 -1.50 -1.49 -9.16
N ALA A 60 -2.53 -1.87 -9.93
CA ALA A 60 -2.93 -1.16 -11.14
C ALA A 60 -3.42 0.28 -10.83
N TRP A 61 -4.07 0.47 -9.70
CA TRP A 61 -4.59 1.79 -9.29
C TRP A 61 -3.50 2.74 -8.80
N LEU A 62 -2.34 2.22 -8.35
CA LEU A 62 -1.16 3.03 -8.05
C LEU A 62 -0.68 3.79 -9.28
N TRP A 63 -0.62 3.11 -10.43
CA TRP A 63 -0.19 3.73 -11.68
C TRP A 63 -1.20 4.77 -12.18
N VAL A 64 -2.50 4.51 -12.01
CA VAL A 64 -3.55 5.49 -12.35
C VAL A 64 -3.48 6.72 -11.43
N GLY A 65 -3.36 6.52 -10.11
CA GLY A 65 -3.23 7.61 -9.15
C GLY A 65 -1.96 8.42 -9.35
N LEU A 66 -0.82 7.76 -9.54
CA LEU A 66 0.46 8.39 -9.85
C LEU A 66 0.40 9.16 -11.18
N ALA A 67 -0.19 8.57 -12.22
CA ALA A 67 -0.38 9.24 -13.51
C ALA A 67 -1.26 10.47 -13.37
N LEU A 68 -2.36 10.41 -12.62
CA LEU A 68 -3.23 11.57 -12.36
C LEU A 68 -2.51 12.66 -11.57
N VAL A 69 -1.72 12.30 -10.55
CA VAL A 69 -0.93 13.28 -9.78
C VAL A 69 0.17 13.90 -10.65
N LEU A 70 0.89 13.09 -11.43
CA LEU A 70 1.90 13.58 -12.37
C LEU A 70 1.29 14.47 -13.45
N LEU A 71 0.12 14.12 -13.98
CA LEU A 71 -0.62 14.95 -14.92
C LEU A 71 -1.08 16.26 -14.26
N GLN A 72 -1.48 16.25 -12.99
CA GLN A 72 -1.82 17.48 -12.25
C GLN A 72 -0.58 18.34 -11.92
N LEU A 73 0.58 17.72 -11.73
CA LEU A 73 1.85 18.41 -11.51
C LEU A 73 2.45 18.96 -12.82
N ARG A 74 2.30 18.25 -13.94
CA ARG A 74 2.75 18.61 -15.29
C ARG A 74 1.84 19.65 -15.91
N ASN A 75 0.52 19.43 -15.86
CA ASN A 75 -0.48 20.39 -16.29
C ASN A 75 -0.78 21.36 -15.14
N ARG A 76 0.22 22.16 -14.75
CA ARG A 76 -0.01 23.41 -14.02
C ARG A 76 -0.21 24.53 -15.04
N PRO A 77 -1.39 24.74 -15.64
CA PRO A 77 -1.64 26.01 -16.30
C PRO A 77 -1.49 27.08 -15.22
N ARG A 78 -0.74 28.14 -15.52
CA ARG A 78 -0.43 29.20 -14.56
C ARG A 78 -1.68 29.97 -14.07
N GLN A 79 -2.88 29.72 -14.63
CA GLN A 79 -4.08 30.56 -14.41
C GLN A 79 -5.47 29.87 -14.42
N ALA A 80 -5.65 28.56 -14.17
CA ALA A 80 -7.02 28.00 -14.11
C ALA A 80 -7.65 28.14 -12.71
N PRO A 81 -8.95 28.45 -12.59
CA PRO A 81 -9.62 28.72 -11.31
C PRO A 81 -9.50 27.53 -10.34
N ALA A 82 -9.13 27.82 -9.09
CA ALA A 82 -8.75 26.83 -8.08
C ALA A 82 -9.85 25.78 -7.79
N SER A 83 -11.13 26.12 -7.98
CA SER A 83 -12.28 25.27 -7.65
C SER A 83 -12.38 24.01 -8.52
N ARG A 84 -12.15 24.11 -9.83
CA ARG A 84 -12.30 22.97 -10.76
C ARG A 84 -11.18 21.93 -10.59
N ARG A 85 -9.98 22.38 -10.20
CA ARG A 85 -8.81 21.52 -9.92
C ARG A 85 -8.96 20.74 -8.63
N LEU A 86 -9.48 21.41 -7.59
CA LEU A 86 -9.79 20.77 -6.32
C LEU A 86 -10.87 19.70 -6.53
N TRP A 87 -11.89 19.97 -7.32
CA TRP A 87 -12.98 19.01 -7.55
C TRP A 87 -12.51 17.73 -8.25
N VAL A 88 -11.70 17.82 -9.31
CA VAL A 88 -11.15 16.62 -9.99
C VAL A 88 -10.25 15.81 -9.06
N GLY A 89 -9.41 16.48 -8.25
CA GLY A 89 -8.60 15.80 -7.24
C GLY A 89 -9.44 15.12 -6.17
N TRP A 90 -10.52 15.75 -5.71
CA TRP A 90 -11.44 15.18 -4.73
C TRP A 90 -12.28 14.03 -5.30
N VAL A 91 -12.70 14.10 -6.57
CA VAL A 91 -13.42 13.01 -7.26
C VAL A 91 -12.50 11.80 -7.43
N ALA A 92 -11.26 12.01 -7.89
CA ALA A 92 -10.28 10.93 -8.00
C ALA A 92 -9.96 10.31 -6.63
N ALA A 93 -9.78 11.15 -5.60
CA ALA A 93 -9.56 10.67 -4.23
C ALA A 93 -10.78 9.92 -3.67
N ALA A 94 -12.00 10.39 -3.93
CA ALA A 94 -13.23 9.73 -3.52
C ALA A 94 -13.42 8.38 -4.22
N PHE A 95 -13.08 8.30 -5.51
CA PHE A 95 -13.12 7.05 -6.27
C PHE A 95 -12.11 6.02 -5.74
N ILE A 96 -10.86 6.44 -5.46
CA ILE A 96 -9.86 5.58 -4.83
C ILE A 96 -10.32 5.13 -3.43
N ALA A 97 -10.89 6.04 -2.65
CA ALA A 97 -11.42 5.72 -1.32
C ALA A 97 -12.60 4.74 -1.38
N TRP A 98 -13.48 4.87 -2.38
CA TRP A 98 -14.57 3.91 -2.64
C TRP A 98 -14.01 2.52 -2.94
N LEU A 99 -13.06 2.42 -3.88
CA LEU A 99 -12.42 1.15 -4.23
C LEU A 99 -11.72 0.50 -3.02
N ALA A 100 -11.02 1.29 -2.21
CA ALA A 100 -10.42 0.82 -0.97
C ALA A 100 -11.45 0.27 0.02
N LEU A 101 -12.61 0.93 0.12
CA LEU A 101 -13.68 0.50 1.02
C LEU A 101 -14.39 -0.77 0.52
N GLU A 102 -14.61 -0.88 -0.80
CA GLU A 102 -15.15 -2.07 -1.43
C GLU A 102 -14.24 -3.28 -1.19
N GLU A 103 -12.94 -3.11 -1.40
CA GLU A 103 -11.94 -4.16 -1.22
C GLU A 103 -11.80 -4.55 0.26
N ALA A 104 -11.78 -3.58 1.18
CA ALA A 104 -11.84 -3.87 2.62
C ALA A 104 -13.12 -4.63 3.00
N GLY A 105 -14.25 -4.30 2.39
CA GLY A 105 -15.51 -5.03 2.57
C GLY A 105 -15.48 -6.45 2.00
N ASN A 106 -14.78 -6.68 0.90
CA ASN A 106 -14.55 -8.02 0.35
C ASN A 106 -13.70 -8.86 1.31
N GLN A 107 -12.58 -8.31 1.78
CA GLN A 107 -11.68 -8.99 2.73
C GLN A 107 -12.36 -9.31 4.05
N TRP A 108 -13.14 -8.37 4.59
CA TRP A 108 -13.91 -8.59 5.81
C TRP A 108 -14.97 -9.69 5.66
N ARG A 109 -15.68 -9.74 4.53
CA ARG A 109 -16.63 -10.81 4.22
C ARG A 109 -15.93 -12.17 4.06
N ALA A 110 -14.77 -12.20 3.42
CA ALA A 110 -13.97 -13.41 3.29
C ALA A 110 -13.46 -13.91 4.66
N TRP A 111 -13.09 -13.01 5.57
CA TRP A 111 -12.72 -13.36 6.95
C TRP A 111 -13.89 -13.90 7.77
N GLN A 112 -15.11 -13.40 7.52
CA GLN A 112 -16.33 -13.90 8.16
C GLN A 112 -16.89 -15.17 7.55
N ALA A 113 -16.50 -15.51 6.31
CA ALA A 113 -16.93 -16.75 5.70
C ALA A 113 -16.37 -17.92 6.53
N PRO A 114 -17.22 -18.80 7.10
CA PRO A 114 -16.73 -20.05 7.66
C PRO A 114 -15.93 -20.74 6.55
N ALA A 115 -14.85 -21.44 6.90
CA ALA A 115 -14.01 -22.19 5.97
C ALA A 115 -14.79 -23.34 5.31
N ALA A 116 -15.81 -23.01 4.52
CA ALA A 116 -16.39 -23.89 3.54
C ALA A 116 -15.29 -24.02 2.49
N ALA A 117 -14.72 -25.23 2.43
CA ALA A 117 -13.72 -25.63 1.46
C ALA A 117 -13.96 -24.92 0.12
N SER A 118 -13.14 -23.92 -0.17
CA SER A 118 -13.13 -23.25 -1.46
C SER A 118 -12.63 -24.27 -2.46
N VAL A 119 -13.56 -25.04 -3.05
CA VAL A 119 -13.33 -25.63 -4.35
C VAL A 119 -13.23 -24.44 -5.31
N GLN A 120 -12.03 -23.90 -5.46
CA GLN A 120 -11.70 -23.15 -6.66
C GLN A 120 -11.93 -24.11 -7.83
N PRO A 121 -12.77 -23.79 -8.83
CA PRO A 121 -12.64 -24.46 -10.11
C PRO A 121 -11.22 -24.17 -10.57
N ALA A 122 -10.45 -25.22 -10.80
CA ALA A 122 -9.07 -25.13 -11.25
C ALA A 122 -9.00 -24.11 -12.40
N ALA A 123 -8.21 -23.07 -12.21
CA ALA A 123 -7.84 -22.16 -13.28
C ALA A 123 -7.36 -23.01 -14.46
N ALA A 124 -8.04 -22.86 -15.59
CA ALA A 124 -7.56 -23.38 -16.86
C ALA A 124 -6.13 -22.87 -17.05
N PRO A 125 -5.17 -23.73 -17.43
CA PRO A 125 -3.84 -23.24 -17.76
C PRO A 125 -3.96 -22.29 -18.95
N ASP A 126 -3.40 -21.08 -18.78
CA ASP A 126 -3.05 -20.18 -19.86
C ASP A 126 -2.21 -20.97 -20.88
N GLY A 127 -2.87 -21.39 -21.95
CA GLY A 127 -2.26 -21.99 -23.13
C GLY A 127 -2.47 -21.03 -24.28
N ASP A 128 -1.35 -20.59 -24.85
CA ASP A 128 -1.25 -19.74 -26.02
C ASP A 128 -2.34 -20.05 -27.06
N GLU A 129 -3.08 -19.02 -27.48
CA GLU A 129 -3.95 -19.07 -28.64
C GLU A 129 -3.11 -19.34 -29.90
N ALA A 130 -3.05 -20.60 -30.31
CA ALA A 130 -2.88 -20.98 -31.71
C ALA A 130 -4.22 -21.53 -32.20
N GLU A 131 -4.83 -20.79 -33.12
CA GLU A 131 -6.03 -21.14 -33.87
C GLU A 131 -5.93 -22.57 -34.45
N GLY A 132 -7.02 -23.32 -34.34
CA GLY A 132 -7.07 -24.71 -34.83
C GLY A 132 -8.44 -25.34 -34.61
N ASP A 133 -9.44 -24.72 -35.21
CA ASP A 133 -10.83 -25.12 -35.36
C ASP A 133 -11.01 -26.62 -35.71
N VAL A 134 -11.71 -27.40 -34.87
CA VAL A 134 -12.74 -28.36 -35.36
C VAL A 134 -13.78 -28.61 -34.26
N ALA A 135 -14.97 -28.04 -34.47
CA ALA A 135 -16.18 -28.35 -33.73
C ALA A 135 -16.68 -29.77 -34.02
N VAL A 136 -17.00 -30.56 -32.98
CA VAL A 136 -18.11 -31.53 -33.02
C VAL A 136 -18.76 -31.60 -31.64
N LEU A 137 -19.95 -31.02 -31.53
CA LEU A 137 -20.93 -31.26 -30.46
C LEU A 137 -21.72 -32.56 -30.73
N PRO A 138 -22.43 -33.10 -29.71
CA PRO A 138 -22.57 -34.54 -29.48
C PRO A 138 -23.94 -35.10 -29.87
N ALA A 139 -24.00 -36.41 -30.12
CA ALA A 139 -25.20 -37.25 -30.10
C ALA A 139 -24.71 -38.71 -30.24
N SER A 140 -25.24 -39.75 -29.63
CA SER A 140 -26.34 -39.97 -28.70
C SER A 140 -26.31 -41.47 -28.43
N ALA A 141 -26.59 -41.87 -27.20
CA ALA A 141 -26.95 -43.24 -26.87
C ALA A 141 -28.12 -43.72 -27.74
N SER A 142 -28.11 -44.98 -28.19
CA SER A 142 -29.28 -45.87 -28.20
C SER A 142 -28.91 -47.28 -28.64
N ALA A 143 -29.57 -48.23 -27.98
CA ALA A 143 -29.40 -49.66 -28.04
C ALA A 143 -30.07 -50.33 -29.25
N SER A 144 -29.59 -51.54 -29.54
CA SER A 144 -30.31 -52.76 -29.94
C SER A 144 -31.38 -52.71 -31.05
N VAL A 145 -31.15 -53.48 -32.13
CA VAL A 145 -32.17 -54.38 -32.71
C VAL A 145 -31.48 -55.65 -33.22
N SER A 146 -32.08 -56.79 -32.87
CA SER A 146 -31.79 -58.16 -33.31
C SER A 146 -32.73 -58.57 -34.46
N ALA A 147 -32.30 -59.53 -35.29
CA ALA A 147 -33.04 -60.40 -36.23
C ALA A 147 -32.39 -60.40 -37.63
N ALA A 148 -32.20 -61.48 -38.38
CA ALA A 148 -32.49 -62.91 -38.23
C ALA A 148 -31.78 -63.69 -39.37
N ALA A 149 -31.59 -65.01 -39.17
CA ALA A 149 -31.58 -66.14 -40.12
C ALA A 149 -30.67 -66.10 -41.38
N SER A 150 -30.09 -67.16 -41.96
CA SER A 150 -29.85 -68.61 -41.72
C SER A 150 -28.92 -69.07 -42.90
N PRO A 151 -28.65 -70.36 -43.23
CA PRO A 151 -27.34 -71.00 -42.99
C PRO A 151 -26.62 -71.52 -44.27
N ALA A 152 -25.42 -72.08 -44.03
CA ALA A 152 -24.76 -73.16 -44.76
C ALA A 152 -24.08 -72.89 -46.13
N SER A 153 -22.74 -73.10 -46.16
CA SER A 153 -22.11 -74.08 -47.05
C SER A 153 -20.66 -74.39 -46.62
N SER A 154 -20.44 -75.63 -46.19
CA SER A 154 -19.31 -76.54 -46.45
C SER A 154 -17.92 -76.01 -46.85
N GLY A 155 -16.88 -76.52 -46.18
CA GLY A 155 -15.51 -76.52 -46.68
C GLY A 155 -14.50 -76.96 -45.62
N GLU A 156 -14.39 -78.27 -45.40
CA GLU A 156 -13.40 -78.90 -44.52
C GLU A 156 -11.96 -78.66 -45.01
N GLY A 157 -11.07 -78.35 -44.07
CA GLY A 157 -9.62 -78.24 -44.27
C GLY A 157 -8.91 -78.43 -42.94
N MET A 158 -8.66 -79.69 -42.60
CA MET A 158 -7.96 -80.15 -41.41
C MET A 158 -6.52 -79.62 -41.29
N ALA A 159 -6.15 -79.36 -40.03
CA ALA A 159 -4.86 -79.64 -39.43
C ALA A 159 -3.61 -78.88 -39.92
N ALA A 160 -3.27 -77.82 -39.18
CA ALA A 160 -1.88 -77.55 -38.78
C ALA A 160 -1.88 -76.77 -37.45
N ALA A 161 -2.12 -77.49 -36.35
CA ALA A 161 -1.82 -76.99 -35.02
C ALA A 161 -0.33 -77.17 -34.73
N ALA A 162 0.23 -76.17 -34.04
CA ALA A 162 1.47 -76.20 -33.26
C ALA A 162 2.82 -76.29 -34.00
N SER A 163 3.45 -75.13 -34.23
CA SER A 163 4.73 -74.76 -33.57
C SER A 163 5.40 -73.53 -34.22
N ALA A 164 4.84 -72.35 -34.00
CA ALA A 164 5.58 -71.08 -34.17
C ALA A 164 5.30 -70.14 -32.97
N ALA A 165 5.18 -70.74 -31.79
CA ALA A 165 5.13 -70.02 -30.52
C ALA A 165 6.55 -69.65 -30.08
N ALA A 166 7.14 -68.64 -30.73
CA ALA A 166 8.27 -67.89 -30.17
C ALA A 166 8.48 -66.59 -30.97
N ALA A 167 8.22 -65.46 -30.30
CA ALA A 167 8.63 -64.11 -30.69
C ALA A 167 7.91 -63.47 -31.91
N THR A 168 6.65 -63.10 -31.72
CA THR A 168 6.15 -61.85 -32.31
C THR A 168 5.37 -61.12 -31.22
N ALA A 169 6.11 -60.38 -30.39
CA ALA A 169 5.48 -59.37 -29.54
C ALA A 169 4.92 -58.31 -30.49
N SER A 170 3.62 -58.38 -30.78
CA SER A 170 2.90 -57.36 -31.52
C SER A 170 3.23 -56.02 -30.90
N ALA A 171 3.85 -55.12 -31.67
CA ALA A 171 4.11 -53.78 -31.21
C ALA A 171 2.75 -53.18 -30.76
N PRO A 172 2.65 -52.61 -29.54
CA PRO A 172 1.37 -52.17 -29.01
C PRO A 172 0.75 -51.17 -29.98
N SER A 173 -0.57 -51.26 -30.18
CA SER A 173 -1.28 -50.34 -31.08
C SER A 173 -1.08 -48.90 -30.62
N GLU A 174 -1.16 -47.92 -31.52
CA GLU A 174 -1.01 -46.52 -31.15
C GLU A 174 -2.02 -46.10 -30.07
N ALA A 175 -3.22 -46.69 -30.09
CA ALA A 175 -4.23 -46.52 -29.06
C ALA A 175 -3.78 -47.04 -27.68
N GLU A 176 -3.11 -48.19 -27.61
CA GLU A 176 -2.56 -48.74 -26.35
C GLU A 176 -1.38 -47.90 -25.83
N ARG A 177 -0.56 -47.35 -26.72
CA ARG A 177 0.51 -46.41 -26.36
C ARG A 177 -0.06 -45.10 -25.83
N MET A 178 -1.08 -44.56 -26.47
CA MET A 178 -1.78 -43.35 -26.02
C MET A 178 -2.46 -43.57 -24.66
N ALA A 179 -3.17 -44.69 -24.49
CA ALA A 179 -3.82 -45.02 -23.23
C ALA A 179 -2.81 -45.20 -22.07
N SER A 180 -1.67 -45.85 -22.33
CA SER A 180 -0.61 -46.00 -21.33
C SER A 180 0.11 -44.69 -21.01
N LEU A 181 0.28 -43.78 -21.98
CA LEU A 181 0.80 -42.43 -21.76
C LEU A 181 -0.17 -41.56 -20.96
N GLN A 182 -1.46 -41.61 -21.28
CA GLN A 182 -2.51 -40.89 -20.53
C GLN A 182 -2.59 -41.38 -19.08
N ALA A 183 -2.50 -42.69 -18.86
CA ALA A 183 -2.45 -43.27 -17.52
C ALA A 183 -1.21 -42.81 -16.73
N ARG A 184 -0.05 -42.71 -17.39
CA ARG A 184 1.19 -42.21 -16.78
C ARG A 184 1.12 -40.72 -16.43
N LEU A 185 0.53 -39.90 -17.31
CA LEU A 185 0.31 -38.48 -17.02
C LEU A 185 -0.66 -38.29 -15.86
N ALA A 186 -1.77 -39.03 -15.84
CA ALA A 186 -2.74 -38.99 -14.74
C ALA A 186 -2.11 -39.40 -13.40
N ALA A 187 -1.27 -40.43 -13.40
CA ALA A 187 -0.53 -40.85 -12.20
C ALA A 187 0.50 -39.79 -11.76
N ALA A 188 1.24 -39.20 -12.70
CA ALA A 188 2.20 -38.13 -12.39
C ALA A 188 1.51 -36.86 -11.85
N GLU A 189 0.34 -36.52 -12.37
CA GLU A 189 -0.47 -35.43 -11.84
C GLU A 189 -0.97 -35.70 -10.43
N GLN A 190 -1.39 -36.94 -10.14
CA GLN A 190 -1.80 -37.34 -8.80
C GLN A 190 -0.64 -37.22 -7.81
N GLU A 191 0.54 -37.73 -8.16
CA GLU A 191 1.74 -37.62 -7.35
C GLU A 191 2.14 -36.15 -7.09
N ALA A 192 2.05 -35.30 -8.12
CA ALA A 192 2.31 -33.86 -7.97
C ALA A 192 1.29 -33.17 -7.04
N ARG A 193 0.01 -33.58 -7.08
CA ARG A 193 -1.03 -33.05 -6.17
C ARG A 193 -0.78 -33.48 -4.72
N GLU A 194 -0.38 -34.72 -4.51
CA GLU A 194 -0.03 -35.24 -3.18
C GLU A 194 1.21 -34.56 -2.61
N ALA A 195 2.25 -34.37 -3.42
CA ALA A 195 3.45 -33.63 -3.03
C ALA A 195 3.14 -32.16 -2.66
N ARG A 196 2.24 -31.50 -3.41
CA ARG A 196 1.78 -30.13 -3.09
C ARG A 196 1.01 -30.06 -1.78
N ARG A 197 0.14 -31.04 -1.50
CA ARG A 197 -0.58 -31.15 -0.22
C ARG A 197 0.37 -31.36 0.95
N ALA A 198 1.35 -32.25 0.79
CA ALA A 198 2.38 -32.48 1.80
C ALA A 198 3.24 -31.24 2.07
N LEU A 199 3.50 -30.41 1.05
CA LEU A 199 4.14 -29.10 1.24
C LEU A 199 3.24 -28.09 1.95
N ALA A 200 1.93 -28.08 1.67
CA ALA A 200 0.97 -27.17 2.29
C ALA A 200 0.74 -27.47 3.78
N GLU A 201 0.85 -28.74 4.19
CA GLU A 201 0.73 -29.18 5.58
C GLU A 201 2.01 -28.95 6.40
N ARG A 202 3.12 -28.54 5.78
CA ARG A 202 4.34 -28.19 6.53
C ARG A 202 4.11 -26.91 7.33
N PRO A 203 4.34 -26.91 8.66
CA PRO A 203 4.20 -25.71 9.47
C PRO A 203 5.16 -24.64 8.93
N ALA A 204 4.59 -23.48 8.55
CA ALA A 204 5.34 -22.39 7.97
C ALA A 204 6.51 -21.99 8.89
N GLY A 205 7.73 -22.23 8.42
CA GLY A 205 8.94 -21.91 9.19
C GLY A 205 9.05 -20.41 9.46
N VAL A 206 9.89 -20.03 10.43
CA VAL A 206 10.15 -18.63 10.80
C VAL A 206 10.54 -17.76 9.59
N ARG A 207 11.24 -18.33 8.60
CA ARG A 207 11.62 -17.65 7.35
C ARG A 207 10.43 -17.29 6.47
N GLU A 208 9.42 -18.15 6.43
CA GLU A 208 8.21 -17.93 5.63
C GLU A 208 7.27 -16.91 6.31
N HIS A 209 7.21 -16.92 7.64
CA HIS A 209 6.56 -15.83 8.38
C HIS A 209 7.26 -14.49 8.18
N LEU A 210 8.60 -14.51 8.13
CA LEU A 210 9.40 -13.31 7.88
C LEU A 210 9.24 -12.80 6.45
N SER A 211 9.22 -13.67 5.42
CA SER A 211 9.01 -13.24 4.04
C SER A 211 7.61 -12.66 3.85
N ARG A 212 6.57 -13.33 4.35
CA ARG A 212 5.19 -12.79 4.30
C ARG A 212 5.08 -11.44 5.01
N PHE A 213 5.69 -11.31 6.19
CA PHE A 213 5.76 -10.04 6.89
C PHE A 213 6.51 -8.96 6.08
N LEU A 214 7.61 -9.31 5.41
CA LEU A 214 8.37 -8.40 4.55
C LEU A 214 7.61 -8.02 3.27
N ASP A 215 6.83 -8.94 2.69
CA ASP A 215 5.98 -8.69 1.52
C ASP A 215 4.81 -7.76 1.88
N ASP A 216 4.15 -8.03 3.01
CA ASP A 216 3.10 -7.17 3.57
C ASP A 216 3.65 -5.79 3.94
N LEU A 217 4.85 -5.74 4.53
CA LEU A 217 5.56 -4.49 4.78
C LEU A 217 5.94 -3.77 3.49
N GLY A 218 6.36 -4.47 2.44
CA GLY A 218 6.75 -3.89 1.16
C GLY A 218 5.58 -3.20 0.46
N ALA A 219 4.42 -3.87 0.42
CA ALA A 219 3.18 -3.28 -0.10
C ALA A 219 2.74 -2.06 0.72
N GLY A 220 2.76 -2.16 2.06
CA GLY A 220 2.44 -1.03 2.95
C GLY A 220 3.45 0.11 2.89
N LEU A 221 4.73 -0.19 2.68
CA LEU A 221 5.82 0.78 2.58
C LEU A 221 5.64 1.66 1.34
N GLY A 222 5.23 1.09 0.20
CA GLY A 222 4.96 1.83 -1.03
C GLY A 222 3.85 2.87 -0.86
N TRP A 223 2.69 2.45 -0.36
CA TRP A 223 1.57 3.36 -0.07
C TRP A 223 1.93 4.39 0.99
N GLY A 224 2.68 3.99 2.02
CA GLY A 224 3.18 4.91 3.04
C GLY A 224 4.10 5.98 2.45
N ILE A 225 5.03 5.64 1.54
CA ILE A 225 5.90 6.62 0.87
C ILE A 225 5.07 7.64 0.12
N VAL A 226 4.12 7.18 -0.70
CA VAL A 226 3.25 8.06 -1.50
C VAL A 226 2.43 8.97 -0.59
N TYR A 227 1.74 8.39 0.39
CA TYR A 227 0.86 9.10 1.31
C TYR A 227 1.62 10.12 2.17
N PHE A 228 2.70 9.72 2.85
CA PHE A 228 3.44 10.58 3.76
C PHE A 228 4.41 11.54 3.07
N SER A 229 4.72 11.36 1.78
CA SER A 229 5.57 12.30 1.03
C SER A 229 4.76 13.34 0.26
N LEU A 230 3.69 12.92 -0.43
CA LEU A 230 2.91 13.82 -1.29
C LEU A 230 1.89 14.63 -0.50
N LEU A 231 1.18 14.01 0.44
CA LEU A 231 0.07 14.66 1.13
C LEU A 231 0.54 15.84 2.00
N PRO A 232 1.61 15.73 2.80
CA PRO A 232 2.15 16.87 3.54
C PRO A 232 2.72 17.94 2.61
N ALA A 233 3.32 17.57 1.47
CA ALA A 233 3.79 18.56 0.52
C ALA A 233 2.63 19.35 -0.11
N TRP A 234 1.48 18.70 -0.35
CA TRP A 234 0.29 19.35 -0.91
C TRP A 234 -0.46 20.19 0.13
N TRP A 235 -0.67 19.66 1.34
CA TRP A 235 -1.46 20.32 2.39
C TRP A 235 -0.62 21.13 3.38
N GLY A 236 0.57 21.57 2.99
CA GLY A 236 1.40 22.46 3.81
C GLY A 236 1.78 21.84 5.17
N GLY A 237 2.12 20.55 5.16
CA GLY A 237 2.56 19.79 6.33
C GLY A 237 1.47 18.99 7.03
N GLN A 238 0.30 18.82 6.43
CA GLN A 238 -0.78 18.03 7.01
C GLN A 238 -1.01 16.72 6.25
N THR A 239 -1.39 15.70 7.01
CA THR A 239 -1.98 14.44 6.52
C THR A 239 -3.44 14.39 6.94
N VAL A 240 -4.21 13.36 6.54
CA VAL A 240 -5.62 13.22 6.94
C VAL A 240 -5.75 13.23 8.47
N GLY A 241 -5.02 12.36 9.17
CA GLY A 241 -5.08 12.27 10.63
C GLY A 241 -4.65 13.56 11.32
N LYS A 242 -3.58 14.21 10.83
CA LYS A 242 -3.13 15.50 11.40
C LYS A 242 -4.13 16.62 11.15
N LYS A 243 -4.77 16.66 9.98
CA LYS A 243 -5.77 17.67 9.66
C LYS A 243 -7.00 17.52 10.56
N LEU A 244 -7.50 16.30 10.75
CA LEU A 244 -8.59 15.98 11.67
C LEU A 244 -8.27 16.43 13.10
N LEU A 245 -7.04 16.18 13.55
CA LEU A 245 -6.59 16.58 14.88
C LEU A 245 -6.06 18.01 14.96
N ARG A 246 -6.16 18.82 13.91
CA ARG A 246 -5.64 20.21 13.85
C ARG A 246 -4.15 20.30 14.22
N LEU A 247 -3.35 19.39 13.70
CA LEU A 247 -1.89 19.37 13.79
C LEU A 247 -1.28 19.72 12.43
N ARG A 248 -0.11 20.35 12.43
CA ARG A 248 0.63 20.66 11.21
C ARG A 248 2.13 20.48 11.42
N VAL A 249 2.78 19.88 10.44
CA VAL A 249 4.24 19.77 10.39
C VAL A 249 4.77 21.05 9.77
N VAL A 250 5.71 21.70 10.44
CA VAL A 250 6.37 22.92 9.96
C VAL A 250 7.87 22.68 9.88
N GLU A 251 8.52 23.28 8.88
CA GLU A 251 9.98 23.33 8.82
C GLU A 251 10.46 24.35 9.83
N LEU A 252 11.52 24.04 10.56
CA LEU A 252 12.10 24.98 11.52
C LEU A 252 12.62 26.27 10.86
N THR A 253 13.05 26.23 9.60
CA THR A 253 13.47 27.43 8.83
C THR A 253 12.30 28.20 8.19
N GLY A 254 11.06 27.80 8.43
CA GLY A 254 9.87 28.52 7.92
C GLY A 254 9.55 28.31 6.44
N LYS A 255 10.40 27.62 5.68
CA LYS A 255 10.12 27.29 4.27
C LYS A 255 8.94 26.31 4.16
N PRO A 256 8.21 26.31 3.02
CA PRO A 256 7.10 25.40 2.83
C PRO A 256 7.55 23.94 2.80
N MET A 257 6.67 23.03 3.23
CA MET A 257 6.90 21.59 3.15
C MET A 257 7.02 21.13 1.70
N THR A 258 8.14 20.48 1.36
CA THR A 258 8.40 19.91 0.04
C THR A 258 8.30 18.39 0.06
N VAL A 259 8.16 17.78 -1.13
CA VAL A 259 8.08 16.31 -1.29
C VAL A 259 9.37 15.65 -0.78
N LEU A 260 10.54 16.14 -1.18
CA LEU A 260 11.83 15.55 -0.77
C LEU A 260 12.03 15.62 0.75
N ARG A 261 11.61 16.72 1.38
CA ARG A 261 11.67 16.84 2.84
C ARG A 261 10.70 15.90 3.53
N SER A 262 9.50 15.74 2.97
CA SER A 262 8.50 14.81 3.48
C SER A 262 8.98 13.35 3.33
N LEU A 263 9.69 13.04 2.25
CA LEU A 263 10.35 11.75 2.02
C LEU A 263 11.49 11.51 3.04
N LYS A 264 12.34 12.50 3.29
CA LYS A 264 13.38 12.43 4.34
C LYS A 264 12.77 12.16 5.71
N ARG A 265 11.66 12.83 6.02
CA ARG A 265 10.88 12.62 7.25
C ARG A 265 10.29 11.21 7.29
N TYR A 266 9.79 10.69 6.17
CA TYR A 266 9.27 9.33 6.09
C TYR A 266 10.36 8.27 6.32
N GLY A 267 11.53 8.42 5.70
CA GLY A 267 12.68 7.56 5.97
C GLY A 267 13.09 7.57 7.45
N GLY A 268 12.95 8.72 8.12
CA GLY A 268 13.14 8.83 9.55
C GLY A 268 12.15 8.02 10.41
N TYR A 269 10.94 7.71 9.91
CA TYR A 269 10.04 6.78 10.58
C TYR A 269 10.56 5.35 10.52
N ALA A 270 11.08 4.92 9.37
CA ALA A 270 11.71 3.61 9.23
C ALA A 270 12.93 3.48 10.16
N ALA A 271 13.78 4.52 10.23
CA ALA A 271 14.87 4.56 11.19
C ALA A 271 14.37 4.53 12.65
N GLY A 272 13.29 5.26 12.96
CA GLY A 272 12.65 5.22 14.28
C GLY A 272 12.18 3.81 14.67
N LEU A 273 11.63 3.05 13.72
CA LEU A 273 11.21 1.66 13.93
C LEU A 273 12.42 0.74 14.09
N ALA A 274 13.45 0.90 13.26
CA ALA A 274 14.69 0.11 13.33
C ALA A 274 15.41 0.25 14.68
N THR A 275 15.25 1.39 15.36
CA THR A 275 15.76 1.60 16.74
C THR A 275 14.87 1.01 17.84
N GLY A 276 13.96 0.08 17.50
CA GLY A 276 13.02 -0.52 18.46
C GLY A 276 11.97 0.47 18.97
N GLY A 277 11.65 1.51 18.20
CA GLY A 277 10.71 2.56 18.60
C GLY A 277 11.32 3.68 19.46
N LEU A 278 12.58 3.55 19.90
CA LEU A 278 13.24 4.58 20.72
C LEU A 278 13.29 5.95 20.03
N GLY A 279 13.49 5.97 18.71
CA GLY A 279 13.43 7.21 17.91
C GLY A 279 12.08 7.95 18.00
N PHE A 280 10.98 7.24 18.25
CA PHE A 280 9.67 7.85 18.49
C PHE A 280 9.49 8.31 19.93
N LEU A 281 9.99 7.54 20.91
CA LEU A 281 9.89 7.88 22.34
C LEU A 281 10.61 9.20 22.67
N GLN A 282 11.58 9.63 21.86
CA GLN A 282 12.24 10.94 21.99
C GLN A 282 11.27 12.12 22.11
N VAL A 283 10.07 12.02 21.52
CA VAL A 283 9.00 13.02 21.63
C VAL A 283 8.61 13.36 23.08
N LEU A 284 8.85 12.44 24.02
CA LEU A 284 8.44 12.56 25.42
C LEU A 284 9.37 13.50 26.20
N TRP A 285 10.68 13.47 25.92
CA TRP A 285 11.69 14.24 26.65
C TRP A 285 12.28 15.39 25.85
N ASP A 286 12.28 15.35 24.51
CA ASP A 286 12.84 16.42 23.68
C ASP A 286 12.16 17.78 23.92
N PRO A 287 12.91 18.90 24.05
CA PRO A 287 12.34 20.22 24.32
C PRO A 287 11.30 20.66 23.28
N ASN A 288 11.60 20.44 22.00
CA ASN A 288 10.73 20.74 20.86
C ASN A 288 9.80 19.56 20.52
N ARG A 289 9.76 18.53 21.36
CA ARG A 289 9.02 17.28 21.14
C ARG A 289 9.33 16.67 19.77
N GLN A 290 10.57 16.68 19.33
CA GLN A 290 10.95 16.10 18.04
C GLN A 290 11.28 14.61 18.21
N GLY A 291 10.70 13.77 17.36
CA GLY A 291 11.18 12.39 17.19
C GLY A 291 12.34 12.34 16.18
N LEU A 292 12.94 11.16 16.02
CA LEU A 292 14.04 10.95 15.06
C LEU A 292 13.66 11.39 13.63
N HIS A 293 12.42 11.11 13.22
CA HIS A 293 11.89 11.53 11.92
C HIS A 293 11.78 13.05 11.78
N ASP A 294 11.42 13.76 12.84
CA ASP A 294 11.30 15.20 12.84
C ASP A 294 12.67 15.88 12.83
N LYS A 295 13.63 15.34 13.60
CA LYS A 295 15.03 15.78 13.63
C LYS A 295 15.71 15.59 12.28
N ALA A 296 15.56 14.42 11.67
CA ALA A 296 16.11 14.13 10.35
C ALA A 296 15.64 15.15 9.30
N ALA A 297 14.39 15.61 9.37
CA ALA A 297 13.82 16.55 8.41
C ALA A 297 13.91 18.04 8.80
N HIS A 298 14.49 18.37 9.95
CA HIS A 298 14.42 19.70 10.57
C HIS A 298 12.99 20.26 10.61
N THR A 299 12.09 19.47 11.21
CA THR A 299 10.67 19.81 11.32
C THR A 299 10.18 19.73 12.76
N ALA A 300 9.07 20.40 13.06
CA ALA A 300 8.34 20.23 14.30
C ALA A 300 6.83 20.14 14.02
N VAL A 301 6.07 19.63 14.98
CA VAL A 301 4.61 19.52 14.86
C VAL A 301 3.94 20.56 15.75
N VAL A 302 3.26 21.52 15.12
CA VAL A 302 2.50 22.57 15.79
C VAL A 302 1.02 22.22 15.91
N ASP A 303 0.39 22.76 16.94
CA ASP A 303 -1.03 22.64 17.24
C ASP A 303 -1.81 23.85 16.73
N LEU A 304 -2.73 23.64 15.80
CA LEU A 304 -3.51 24.71 15.17
C LEU A 304 -4.83 25.04 15.89
N ARG A 305 -5.06 24.51 17.09
CA ARG A 305 -6.28 24.82 17.84
C ARG A 305 -6.35 26.32 18.19
N PRO A 306 -7.50 26.99 17.94
CA PRO A 306 -7.68 28.39 18.30
C PRO A 306 -7.42 28.64 19.79
N GLY A 307 -6.84 29.80 20.12
CA GLY A 307 -6.59 30.20 21.52
C GLY A 307 -5.33 29.59 22.15
N ARG A 308 -4.50 28.89 21.37
CA ARG A 308 -3.26 28.25 21.86
C ARG A 308 -1.97 28.91 21.37
N GLN A 309 -2.01 29.99 20.60
CA GLN A 309 -0.79 30.75 20.27
C GLN A 309 -0.48 31.69 21.43
N LEU A 310 0.73 31.62 21.98
CA LEU A 310 1.24 32.75 22.76
C LEU A 310 1.31 33.96 21.83
N ALA A 311 1.02 35.15 22.36
CA ALA A 311 1.34 36.37 21.64
C ALA A 311 2.79 36.24 21.17
N ALA A 312 3.03 36.44 19.87
CA ALA A 312 4.37 36.40 19.31
C ALA A 312 5.27 37.18 20.25
N VAL A 313 6.37 36.58 20.71
CA VAL A 313 7.39 37.32 21.45
C VAL A 313 7.71 38.49 20.53
N PRO A 314 7.48 39.76 20.95
CA PRO A 314 7.81 40.87 20.09
C PRO A 314 9.27 40.68 19.71
N THR A 315 9.52 40.54 18.41
CA THR A 315 10.87 40.49 17.87
C THR A 315 11.62 41.62 18.58
N PRO A 316 12.70 41.36 19.33
CA PRO A 316 13.52 42.45 19.82
C PRO A 316 13.87 43.21 18.56
N THR A 317 13.28 44.40 18.43
CA THR A 317 13.69 45.30 17.37
C THR A 317 15.15 45.48 17.69
N LEU A 318 16.03 44.96 16.84
CA LEU A 318 17.41 45.40 16.81
C LEU A 318 17.36 46.84 16.31
N ALA A 319 16.75 47.72 17.11
CA ALA A 319 17.09 49.11 17.14
C ALA A 319 18.53 49.09 17.61
N GLY A 320 19.45 49.06 16.64
CA GLY A 320 20.79 49.53 16.90
C GLY A 320 20.70 50.89 17.60
N PRO A 321 21.70 51.26 18.41
CA PRO A 321 21.73 52.59 19.02
C PRO A 321 21.43 53.64 17.93
N PRO A 322 20.63 54.67 18.23
CA PRO A 322 20.26 55.68 17.24
C PRO A 322 21.53 56.17 16.57
N VAL A 323 21.62 56.01 15.26
CA VAL A 323 22.70 56.59 14.47
C VAL A 323 22.61 58.10 14.70
N PRO A 324 23.62 58.75 15.31
CA PRO A 324 23.58 60.18 15.50
C PRO A 324 23.48 60.85 14.12
N ALA A 325 22.60 61.85 14.01
CA ALA A 325 22.44 62.62 12.79
C ALA A 325 23.80 63.16 12.31
N PRO A 326 24.05 63.23 11.00
CA PRO A 326 25.29 63.80 10.48
C PRO A 326 25.42 65.25 10.96
N GLU A 327 26.44 65.51 11.75
CA GLU A 327 26.84 66.84 12.21
C GLU A 327 27.14 67.70 10.97
N ALA A 328 26.36 68.78 10.80
CA ALA A 328 26.55 69.69 9.69
C ALA A 328 27.91 70.38 9.83
N LEU A 329 28.78 70.21 8.83
CA LEU A 329 30.05 70.92 8.70
C LEU A 329 29.81 72.45 8.78
N PRO A 330 30.61 73.19 9.55
CA PRO A 330 30.52 74.65 9.59
C PRO A 330 30.90 75.25 8.22
N PRO A 331 30.28 76.39 7.84
CA PRO A 331 30.60 77.07 6.58
C PRO A 331 32.05 77.58 6.60
N ALA A 332 32.71 77.43 5.44
CA ALA A 332 34.07 77.89 5.16
C ALA A 332 34.18 79.42 5.07
#